data_AF-A0A5J5C9G7-F1
#
_entry.id   AF-A0A5J5C9G7-F1
#
_cell.length_a   1.000
_cell.length_b   1.000
_cell.length_c   1.000
_cell.angle_alpha   90.00
_cell.angle_beta   90.00
_cell.angle_gamma   90.00
#
_symmetry.space_group_name_H-M   'P 1'
#
loop_
_entity.id
_entity.type
_entity.pdbx_description
1 polymer ?
#
loop_
_entity_poly.entity_id
_entity_poly.type
_entity_poly.pdbx_seq_one_letter_code
_entity_poly.pdbx_strand_id
1 'polypeptide(L)'
;MAGTVFKFIQMMGLTPTPKPFRLLFLFLTFFTILGSSSDYTNLVYKGCADQKFQDPNGVYTQTLKSLFDTLVSQSSSTKFFKTTAGEDQSAILGLFQCRGDLSNVDCRNCVSKLPDVSQKLCGKTIAARIQLSGCYMRYEVVGFKQVSGTELLYKVCGSTQASGSGFEEILDTALEEIEKGVGSGDGFYTGSYESVYVLGQCEGDLASGDCVDCVKSAVERAKSECGTSISGQIYLQECYISYTYYPNGVPGKSLSSSGTGQNTQKTAAIVVGGVAGLGFGIACLMFTISLLKKRDRDRDGGGKYGG
;
A
#
# COMPACT_ATOMS: atom_id res chain seq x y z
N MET A 1 29.96 -4.17 19.08
CA MET A 1 31.13 -3.29 19.32
C MET A 1 30.69 -1.99 20.01
N ALA A 2 30.24 -2.07 21.26
CA ALA A 2 29.74 -0.91 22.02
C ALA A 2 30.43 -0.73 23.39
N GLY A 3 31.42 -1.59 23.70
CA GLY A 3 32.07 -1.64 25.02
C GLY A 3 33.36 -0.82 25.16
N THR A 4 33.93 -0.28 24.08
CA THR A 4 35.28 0.31 24.12
C THR A 4 35.30 1.84 24.19
N VAL A 5 34.18 2.51 23.88
CA VAL A 5 34.10 3.98 23.87
C VAL A 5 33.94 4.56 25.29
N PHE A 6 33.42 3.78 26.23
CA PHE A 6 33.15 4.24 27.60
C PHE A 6 34.40 4.41 28.47
N LYS A 7 35.57 3.92 28.02
CA LYS A 7 36.81 3.92 28.81
C LYS A 7 37.73 5.13 28.55
N PHE A 8 37.34 6.06 27.68
CA PHE A 8 38.12 7.27 27.37
C PHE A 8 37.67 8.53 28.12
N ILE A 9 36.55 8.50 28.85
CA ILE A 9 35.97 9.66 29.56
C ILE A 9 36.21 9.55 31.08
N GLN A 10 37.40 9.10 31.49
CA GLN A 10 37.73 8.99 32.92
C GLN A 10 39.12 9.53 33.30
N MET A 11 39.71 10.43 32.48
CA MET A 11 40.99 11.08 32.79
C MET A 11 40.99 12.62 32.75
N MET A 12 39.83 13.26 32.90
CA MET A 12 39.78 14.72 33.10
C MET A 12 38.82 15.02 34.25
N GLY A 13 39.38 15.17 35.45
CA GLY A 13 38.65 15.51 36.67
C GLY A 13 38.05 16.91 36.61
N LEU A 14 36.80 17.00 36.13
CA LEU A 14 35.97 18.20 36.25
C LEU A 14 34.68 17.85 37.00
N THR A 15 34.47 18.59 38.08
CA THR A 15 33.35 18.49 39.04
C THR A 15 31.98 18.76 38.40
N PRO A 16 30.88 18.21 38.96
CA PRO A 16 29.57 18.26 38.33
C PRO A 16 28.90 19.63 38.56
N THR A 17 28.35 20.21 37.50
CA THR A 17 27.32 21.27 37.61
C THR A 17 26.05 20.80 36.89
N PRO A 18 24.85 21.15 37.40
CA PRO A 18 23.64 20.43 37.06
C PRO A 18 23.00 20.94 35.75
N LYS A 19 22.79 19.99 34.82
CA LYS A 19 21.75 19.93 33.76
C LYS A 19 21.69 21.11 32.76
N PRO A 20 21.92 20.80 31.48
CA PRO A 20 20.77 20.78 30.55
C PRO A 20 20.82 19.60 29.55
N PHE A 21 21.26 18.41 29.96
CA PHE A 21 21.37 17.25 29.06
C PHE A 21 20.06 16.44 28.90
N ARG A 22 18.96 16.87 29.55
CA ARG A 22 17.66 16.17 29.51
C ARG A 22 16.73 16.62 28.38
N LEU A 23 17.01 17.73 27.70
CA LEU A 23 16.15 18.23 26.60
C LEU A 23 16.52 17.64 25.23
N LEU A 24 17.75 17.16 25.02
CA LEU A 24 18.17 16.63 23.71
C LEU A 24 17.56 15.24 23.41
N PHE A 25 17.24 14.46 24.46
CA PHE A 25 16.58 13.15 24.29
C PHE A 25 15.07 13.24 24.06
N LEU A 26 14.45 14.41 24.25
CA LEU A 26 13.01 14.58 24.02
C LEU A 26 12.67 14.97 22.57
N PHE A 27 13.66 15.47 21.80
CA PHE A 27 13.48 15.84 20.40
C PHE A 27 13.73 14.68 19.42
N LEU A 28 14.35 13.59 19.86
CA LEU A 28 14.61 12.41 19.00
C LEU A 28 13.39 11.47 18.86
N THR A 29 12.30 11.72 19.60
CA THR A 29 11.09 10.87 19.59
C THR A 29 9.88 11.49 18.89
N PHE A 30 10.02 12.63 18.20
CA PHE A 30 8.89 13.33 17.55
C PHE A 30 8.96 13.39 16.02
N PHE A 31 9.70 12.47 15.40
CA PHE A 31 9.56 12.18 13.96
C PHE A 31 8.84 10.84 13.78
N THR A 32 7.71 10.65 14.45
CA THR A 32 6.69 9.75 13.91
C THR A 32 6.12 10.45 12.69
N ILE A 33 6.64 10.08 11.52
CA ILE A 33 6.00 10.40 10.24
C ILE A 33 4.54 9.94 10.41
N LEU A 34 3.60 10.88 10.43
CA LEU A 34 2.20 10.58 10.16
C LEU A 34 2.16 10.14 8.70
N GLY A 35 2.51 8.87 8.44
CA GLY A 35 2.09 8.20 7.24
C GLY A 35 0.58 8.07 7.35
N SER A 36 -0.16 8.68 6.44
CA SER A 36 -1.54 8.27 6.18
C SER A 36 -1.49 6.80 5.80
N SER A 37 -1.70 5.89 6.75
CA SER A 37 -1.81 4.46 6.45
C SER A 37 -3.09 4.27 5.67
N SER A 38 -2.99 4.12 4.35
CA SER A 38 -4.10 3.62 3.55
C SER A 38 -4.54 2.28 4.14
N ASP A 39 -5.79 2.19 4.57
CA ASP A 39 -6.32 0.96 5.16
C ASP A 39 -6.66 -0.05 4.06
N TYR A 40 -5.67 -0.89 3.75
CA TYR A 40 -5.74 -1.99 2.79
C TYR A 40 -6.56 -3.19 3.25
N THR A 41 -7.11 -3.14 4.46
CA THR A 41 -7.77 -4.29 5.10
C THR A 41 -9.29 -4.21 5.11
N ASN A 42 -9.86 -3.13 4.58
CA ASN A 42 -11.31 -3.00 4.43
C ASN A 42 -11.87 -4.08 3.50
N LEU A 43 -12.95 -4.73 3.93
CA LEU A 43 -13.68 -5.72 3.14
C LEU A 43 -14.34 -5.04 1.93
N VAL A 44 -14.10 -5.59 0.74
CA VAL A 44 -14.81 -5.21 -0.49
C VAL A 44 -15.97 -6.16 -0.72
N TYR A 45 -15.70 -7.46 -0.85
CA TYR A 45 -16.74 -8.48 -0.99
C TYR A 45 -16.26 -9.86 -0.53
N LYS A 46 -17.21 -10.78 -0.42
CA LYS A 46 -16.98 -12.20 -0.16
C LYS A 46 -17.78 -13.07 -1.13
N GLY A 47 -17.25 -14.26 -1.41
CA GLY A 47 -17.98 -15.39 -1.99
C GLY A 47 -17.70 -16.62 -1.14
N CYS A 48 -18.74 -17.36 -0.77
CA CYS A 48 -18.62 -18.61 0.00
C CYS A 48 -19.41 -19.69 -0.74
N ALA A 49 -18.88 -20.91 -0.82
CA ALA A 49 -19.69 -22.05 -1.26
C ALA A 49 -20.80 -22.35 -0.24
N ASP A 50 -21.95 -22.79 -0.72
CA ASP A 50 -23.05 -23.24 0.15
C ASP A 50 -22.69 -24.54 0.88
N GLN A 51 -21.86 -25.37 0.26
CA GLN A 51 -21.39 -26.63 0.81
C GLN A 51 -20.31 -26.41 1.87
N LYS A 52 -20.48 -27.10 3.00
CA LYS A 52 -19.51 -27.16 4.09
C LYS A 52 -18.62 -28.39 3.96
N PHE A 53 -17.43 -28.33 4.56
CA PHE A 53 -16.60 -29.53 4.66
C PHE A 53 -17.34 -30.62 5.45
N GLN A 54 -17.30 -31.84 4.92
CA GLN A 54 -17.67 -33.05 5.66
C GLN A 54 -16.40 -33.51 6.40
N ASP A 55 -16.18 -32.97 7.60
CA ASP A 55 -14.88 -33.05 8.28
C ASP A 55 -14.98 -33.66 9.69
N PRO A 56 -15.42 -34.92 9.82
CA PRO A 56 -15.60 -35.55 11.14
C PRO A 56 -14.29 -35.71 11.91
N ASN A 57 -13.18 -35.89 11.18
CA ASN A 57 -11.85 -36.11 11.75
C ASN A 57 -10.97 -34.84 11.77
N GLY A 58 -11.48 -33.70 11.29
CA GLY A 58 -10.76 -32.42 11.30
C GLY A 58 -9.67 -32.27 10.23
N VAL A 59 -9.57 -33.19 9.27
CA VAL A 59 -8.55 -33.21 8.21
C VAL A 59 -8.67 -31.98 7.31
N TYR A 60 -9.86 -31.65 6.81
CA TYR A 60 -10.02 -30.46 5.96
C TYR A 60 -9.72 -29.17 6.71
N THR A 61 -10.16 -29.07 7.97
CA THR A 61 -9.88 -27.92 8.82
C THR A 61 -8.36 -27.74 9.00
N GLN A 62 -7.62 -28.83 9.25
CA GLN A 62 -6.18 -28.78 9.43
C GLN A 62 -5.45 -28.45 8.13
N THR A 63 -5.86 -29.03 7.00
CA THR A 63 -5.31 -28.73 5.68
C THR A 63 -5.52 -27.26 5.31
N LEU A 64 -6.72 -26.73 5.51
CA LEU A 64 -7.04 -25.33 5.24
C LEU A 64 -6.20 -24.39 6.12
N LYS A 65 -5.99 -24.73 7.40
CA LYS A 65 -5.10 -23.98 8.28
C LYS A 65 -3.66 -23.97 7.74
N SER A 66 -3.13 -25.13 7.36
CA SER A 66 -1.77 -25.24 6.80
C SER A 66 -1.61 -24.44 5.49
N LEU A 67 -2.65 -24.43 4.66
CA LEU A 67 -2.70 -23.62 3.45
C LEU A 67 -2.59 -22.13 3.81
N PHE A 68 -3.42 -21.64 4.73
CA PHE A 68 -3.39 -20.24 5.17
C PHE A 68 -2.04 -19.83 5.77
N ASP A 69 -1.45 -20.67 6.63
CA ASP A 69 -0.13 -20.42 7.21
C ASP A 69 0.93 -20.27 6.08
N THR A 70 0.84 -21.11 5.04
CA THR A 70 1.73 -21.05 3.87
C THR A 70 1.52 -19.77 3.05
N LEU A 71 0.27 -19.42 2.74
CA LEU A 71 -0.06 -18.20 1.98
C LEU A 71 0.41 -16.93 2.72
N VAL A 72 0.17 -16.85 4.03
CA VAL A 72 0.63 -15.72 4.86
C VAL A 72 2.16 -15.66 4.89
N SER A 73 2.85 -16.80 5.00
CA SER A 73 4.32 -16.84 4.96
C SER A 73 4.87 -16.27 3.65
N GLN A 74 4.36 -16.74 2.51
CA GLN A 74 4.80 -16.34 1.17
C GLN A 74 4.52 -14.86 0.85
N SER A 75 3.46 -14.28 1.43
CA SER A 75 3.16 -12.84 1.27
C SER A 75 4.24 -11.89 1.81
N SER A 76 5.20 -12.41 2.57
CA SER A 76 6.36 -11.65 3.05
C SER A 76 7.38 -11.34 1.94
N SER A 77 7.39 -12.12 0.86
CA SER A 77 8.37 -12.02 -0.24
C SER A 77 7.73 -11.81 -1.60
N THR A 78 6.50 -12.29 -1.82
CA THR A 78 5.82 -12.21 -3.13
C THR A 78 4.46 -11.50 -3.03
N LYS A 79 3.95 -11.03 -4.17
CA LYS A 79 2.60 -10.44 -4.30
C LYS A 79 1.53 -11.44 -4.69
N PHE A 80 1.94 -12.57 -5.23
CA PHE A 80 1.09 -13.65 -5.67
C PHE A 80 1.74 -14.97 -5.27
N PHE A 81 0.92 -15.91 -4.85
CA PHE A 81 1.33 -17.30 -4.67
C PHE A 81 0.09 -18.18 -4.76
N LYS A 82 0.21 -19.27 -5.51
CA LYS A 82 -0.82 -20.31 -5.69
C LYS A 82 -0.20 -21.66 -5.34
N THR A 83 -0.90 -22.45 -4.53
CA THR A 83 -0.41 -23.76 -4.09
C THR A 83 -1.57 -24.68 -3.72
N THR A 84 -1.27 -25.96 -3.61
CA THR A 84 -2.21 -26.98 -3.13
C THR A 84 -1.68 -27.54 -1.82
N ALA A 85 -2.55 -27.65 -0.81
CA ALA A 85 -2.25 -28.30 0.45
C ALA A 85 -3.10 -29.56 0.62
N GLY A 86 -2.57 -30.56 1.33
CA GLY A 86 -3.23 -31.84 1.57
C GLY A 86 -3.04 -32.85 0.44
N GLU A 87 -3.59 -34.05 0.64
CA GLU A 87 -3.46 -35.19 -0.27
C GLU A 87 -4.84 -35.77 -0.61
N ASP A 88 -4.93 -36.42 -1.77
CA ASP A 88 -6.11 -37.10 -2.28
C ASP A 88 -7.40 -36.27 -2.17
N GLN A 89 -8.40 -36.79 -1.44
CA GLN A 89 -9.72 -36.16 -1.28
C GLN A 89 -9.67 -34.91 -0.40
N SER A 90 -8.60 -34.71 0.38
CA SER A 90 -8.43 -33.55 1.26
C SER A 90 -7.66 -32.40 0.60
N ALA A 91 -7.25 -32.55 -0.66
CA ALA A 91 -6.49 -31.54 -1.38
C ALA A 91 -7.31 -30.25 -1.58
N ILE A 92 -6.73 -29.12 -1.16
CA ILE A 92 -7.31 -27.78 -1.28
C ILE A 92 -6.33 -26.91 -2.07
N LEU A 93 -6.77 -26.41 -3.21
CA LEU A 93 -6.08 -25.38 -3.97
C LEU A 93 -6.36 -24.03 -3.31
N GLY A 94 -5.34 -23.18 -3.19
CA GLY A 94 -5.56 -21.80 -2.80
C GLY A 94 -4.47 -20.85 -3.27
N LEU A 95 -4.82 -19.58 -3.22
CA LEU A 95 -3.95 -18.50 -3.61
C LEU A 95 -4.20 -17.25 -2.79
N PHE A 96 -3.20 -16.37 -2.76
CA PHE A 96 -3.40 -14.96 -2.44
C PHE A 96 -2.86 -14.09 -3.58
N GLN A 97 -3.41 -12.88 -3.67
CA GLN A 97 -2.91 -11.84 -4.56
C GLN A 97 -3.04 -10.49 -3.83
N CYS A 98 -1.92 -9.80 -3.67
CA CYS A 98 -1.86 -8.42 -3.21
C CYS A 98 -1.95 -7.45 -4.39
N ARG A 99 -2.38 -6.22 -4.11
CA ARG A 99 -2.29 -5.11 -5.07
C ARG A 99 -0.82 -4.84 -5.41
N GLY A 100 -0.55 -4.62 -6.70
CA GLY A 100 0.83 -4.65 -7.23
C GLY A 100 1.73 -3.53 -6.70
N ASP A 101 1.16 -2.41 -6.29
CA ASP A 101 1.84 -1.23 -5.75
C ASP A 101 2.13 -1.30 -4.23
N LEU A 102 1.71 -2.36 -3.54
CA LEU A 102 1.95 -2.49 -2.10
C LEU A 102 3.41 -2.83 -1.81
N SER A 103 3.91 -2.44 -0.63
CA SER A 103 5.14 -3.02 -0.08
C SER A 103 4.89 -4.47 0.37
N ASN A 104 5.92 -5.30 0.51
CA ASN A 104 5.73 -6.67 1.03
C ASN A 104 5.23 -6.68 2.47
N VAL A 105 5.55 -5.63 3.24
CA VAL A 105 5.02 -5.46 4.60
C VAL A 105 3.52 -5.22 4.55
N ASP A 106 3.04 -4.31 3.70
CA ASP A 106 1.60 -4.03 3.57
C ASP A 106 0.83 -5.22 2.98
N CYS A 107 1.43 -5.91 2.01
CA CYS A 107 0.89 -7.14 1.45
C CYS A 107 0.69 -8.21 2.53
N ARG A 108 1.74 -8.51 3.31
CA ARG A 108 1.65 -9.45 4.43
C ARG A 108 0.63 -9.01 5.48
N ASN A 109 0.60 -7.73 5.83
CA ASN A 109 -0.38 -7.19 6.77
C ASN A 109 -1.81 -7.43 6.28
N CYS A 110 -2.08 -7.20 4.99
CA CYS A 110 -3.37 -7.47 4.39
C CYS A 110 -3.70 -8.98 4.38
N VAL A 111 -2.80 -9.81 3.87
CA VAL A 111 -3.01 -11.26 3.73
C VAL A 111 -3.21 -11.94 5.09
N SER A 112 -2.52 -11.47 6.14
CA SER A 112 -2.67 -11.99 7.51
C SER A 112 -4.08 -11.82 8.09
N LYS A 113 -4.91 -10.93 7.55
CA LYS A 113 -6.31 -10.75 7.98
C LYS A 113 -7.27 -11.73 7.33
N LEU A 114 -6.92 -12.25 6.16
CA LEU A 114 -7.84 -13.02 5.34
C LEU A 114 -8.31 -14.33 6.01
N PRO A 115 -7.48 -15.10 6.75
CA PRO A 115 -7.94 -16.31 7.45
C PRO A 115 -9.08 -16.03 8.45
N ASP A 116 -8.91 -15.04 9.33
CA ASP A 116 -9.90 -14.69 10.35
C ASP A 116 -11.18 -14.13 9.71
N VAL A 117 -11.02 -13.29 8.67
CA VAL A 117 -12.16 -12.74 7.92
C VAL A 117 -12.92 -13.84 7.19
N SER A 118 -12.21 -14.79 6.56
CA SER A 118 -12.82 -15.95 5.89
C SER A 118 -13.59 -16.81 6.88
N GLN A 119 -12.99 -17.17 8.01
CA GLN A 119 -13.66 -17.96 9.04
C GLN A 119 -14.90 -17.25 9.60
N LYS A 120 -14.82 -15.93 9.85
CA LYS A 120 -15.94 -15.15 10.37
C LYS A 120 -17.10 -15.02 9.38
N LEU A 121 -16.80 -14.88 8.09
CA LEU A 121 -17.80 -14.53 7.07
C LEU A 121 -18.31 -15.72 6.23
N CYS A 122 -17.53 -16.79 6.12
CA CYS A 122 -17.86 -18.00 5.38
C CYS A 122 -17.92 -19.25 6.29
N GLY A 123 -17.22 -19.26 7.42
CA GLY A 123 -17.11 -20.47 8.24
C GLY A 123 -16.25 -21.54 7.56
N LYS A 124 -16.63 -22.81 7.71
CA LYS A 124 -15.89 -23.96 7.16
C LYS A 124 -16.53 -24.47 5.85
N THR A 125 -16.40 -23.69 4.79
CA THR A 125 -16.95 -24.00 3.45
C THR A 125 -15.91 -24.61 2.53
N ILE A 126 -16.33 -25.42 1.56
CA ILE A 126 -15.42 -26.13 0.64
C ILE A 126 -14.69 -25.19 -0.35
N ALA A 127 -15.22 -23.98 -0.54
CA ALA A 127 -14.57 -22.92 -1.27
C ALA A 127 -14.95 -21.56 -0.67
N ALA A 128 -14.03 -20.60 -0.75
CA ALA A 128 -14.31 -19.21 -0.43
C ALA A 128 -13.36 -18.27 -1.17
N ARG A 129 -13.84 -17.05 -1.41
CA ARG A 129 -13.08 -15.90 -1.89
C ARG A 129 -13.35 -14.71 -0.97
N ILE A 130 -12.30 -14.07 -0.49
CA ILE A 130 -12.38 -12.86 0.33
C ILE A 130 -11.54 -11.78 -0.33
N GLN A 131 -12.18 -10.68 -0.70
CA GLN A 131 -11.52 -9.51 -1.27
C GLN A 131 -11.47 -8.39 -0.23
N LEU A 132 -10.26 -8.00 0.15
CA LEU A 132 -9.98 -6.76 0.84
C LEU A 132 -9.45 -5.71 -0.16
N SER A 133 -9.41 -4.45 0.25
CA SER A 133 -8.99 -3.34 -0.61
C SER A 133 -7.55 -3.43 -1.12
N GLY A 134 -6.65 -4.11 -0.40
CA GLY A 134 -5.25 -4.31 -0.83
C GLY A 134 -4.87 -5.74 -1.20
N CYS A 135 -5.73 -6.74 -0.98
CA CYS A 135 -5.41 -8.13 -1.30
C CYS A 135 -6.66 -8.99 -1.33
N TYR A 136 -6.58 -10.15 -1.98
CA TYR A 136 -7.60 -11.19 -1.84
C TYR A 136 -6.97 -12.56 -1.65
N MET A 137 -7.79 -13.49 -1.18
CA MET A 137 -7.51 -14.92 -1.22
C MET A 137 -8.67 -15.66 -1.85
N ARG A 138 -8.35 -16.79 -2.47
CA ARG A 138 -9.31 -17.80 -2.92
C ARG A 138 -8.80 -19.16 -2.50
N TYR A 139 -9.68 -20.01 -1.97
CA TYR A 139 -9.42 -21.43 -1.82
C TYR A 139 -10.61 -22.25 -2.27
N GLU A 140 -10.35 -23.46 -2.73
CA GLU A 140 -11.35 -24.43 -3.15
C GLU A 140 -10.80 -25.85 -3.05
N VAL A 141 -11.66 -26.81 -2.70
CA VAL A 141 -11.31 -28.23 -2.83
C VAL A 141 -11.01 -28.55 -4.29
N VAL A 142 -10.04 -29.42 -4.53
CA VAL A 142 -9.72 -29.87 -5.89
C VAL A 142 -10.95 -30.52 -6.53
N GLY A 143 -11.26 -30.13 -7.77
CA GLY A 143 -12.47 -30.57 -8.48
C GLY A 143 -13.72 -29.73 -8.18
N PHE A 144 -13.58 -28.60 -7.48
CA PHE A 144 -14.66 -27.62 -7.37
C PHE A 144 -15.07 -27.06 -8.75
N LYS A 145 -16.30 -26.53 -8.83
CA LYS A 145 -16.90 -26.04 -10.08
C LYS A 145 -16.00 -24.99 -10.75
N GLN A 146 -15.67 -25.22 -12.02
CA GLN A 146 -15.00 -24.20 -12.84
C GLN A 146 -15.98 -23.13 -13.29
N VAL A 147 -15.50 -21.89 -13.32
CA VAL A 147 -16.23 -20.69 -13.72
C VAL A 147 -15.34 -19.93 -14.71
N SER A 148 -15.94 -19.24 -15.69
CA SER A 148 -15.19 -18.42 -16.64
C SER A 148 -14.31 -17.39 -15.91
N GLY A 149 -13.09 -17.18 -16.39
CA GLY A 149 -12.19 -16.14 -15.88
C GLY A 149 -12.76 -14.72 -15.96
N THR A 150 -13.72 -14.52 -16.87
CA THR A 150 -14.42 -13.25 -17.12
C THR A 150 -15.78 -13.14 -16.44
N GLU A 151 -16.17 -14.11 -15.61
CA GLU A 151 -17.42 -14.04 -14.85
C GLU A 151 -17.40 -12.83 -13.89
N LEU A 152 -18.48 -12.03 -13.92
CA LEU A 152 -18.63 -10.88 -13.03
C LEU A 152 -18.94 -11.36 -11.61
N LEU A 153 -18.00 -11.17 -10.68
CA LEU A 153 -18.16 -11.56 -9.28
C LEU A 153 -18.77 -10.45 -8.42
N TYR A 154 -18.32 -9.22 -8.62
CA TYR A 154 -18.76 -8.09 -7.81
C TYR A 154 -18.55 -6.77 -8.55
N LYS A 155 -19.39 -5.77 -8.24
CA LYS A 155 -19.22 -4.41 -8.74
C LYS A 155 -19.53 -3.37 -7.67
N VAL A 156 -18.89 -2.23 -7.76
CA VAL A 156 -19.20 -1.03 -6.98
C VAL A 156 -19.25 0.15 -7.96
N CYS A 157 -20.38 0.83 -8.06
CA CYS A 157 -20.49 2.10 -8.77
C CYS A 157 -20.65 3.23 -7.75
N GLY A 158 -19.99 4.36 -7.99
CA GLY A 158 -20.14 5.55 -7.15
C GLY A 158 -21.57 6.10 -7.19
N SER A 159 -22.06 6.62 -6.07
CA SER A 159 -23.39 7.23 -6.01
C SER A 159 -23.47 8.52 -6.83
N THR A 160 -22.35 9.22 -6.98
CA THR A 160 -22.25 10.47 -7.72
C THR A 160 -22.12 10.19 -9.21
N GLN A 161 -23.00 10.79 -9.99
CA GLN A 161 -22.95 10.74 -11.45
C GLN A 161 -22.06 11.86 -11.99
N ALA A 162 -21.43 11.61 -13.13
CA ALA A 162 -20.66 12.65 -13.80
C ALA A 162 -21.57 13.77 -14.27
N SER A 163 -21.12 15.01 -14.06
CA SER A 163 -21.80 16.21 -14.54
C SER A 163 -20.89 16.91 -15.55
N GLY A 164 -21.25 16.87 -16.83
CA GLY A 164 -20.51 17.53 -17.90
C GLY A 164 -20.45 16.69 -19.17
N SER A 165 -20.40 17.37 -20.32
CA SER A 165 -20.16 16.73 -21.62
C SER A 165 -18.71 16.22 -21.70
N GLY A 166 -18.51 15.05 -22.31
CA GLY A 166 -17.18 14.49 -22.57
C GLY A 166 -16.66 13.52 -21.51
N PHE A 167 -17.35 13.36 -20.38
CA PHE A 167 -16.96 12.37 -19.36
C PHE A 167 -16.83 10.95 -19.92
N GLU A 168 -17.82 10.52 -20.72
CA GLU A 168 -17.84 9.17 -21.29
C GLU A 168 -16.63 8.91 -22.20
N GLU A 169 -16.25 9.89 -23.03
CA GLU A 169 -15.07 9.79 -23.92
C GLU A 169 -13.75 9.75 -23.14
N ILE A 170 -13.61 10.60 -22.12
CA ILE A 170 -12.44 10.62 -21.25
C ILE A 170 -12.34 9.30 -20.47
N LEU A 171 -13.47 8.80 -19.94
CA LEU A 171 -13.52 7.53 -19.22
C LEU A 171 -13.14 6.37 -20.16
N ASP A 172 -13.68 6.34 -21.37
CA ASP A 172 -13.39 5.29 -22.34
C ASP A 172 -11.88 5.21 -22.62
N THR A 173 -11.29 6.34 -22.98
CA THR A 173 -9.84 6.41 -23.25
C THR A 173 -9.01 6.05 -22.02
N ALA A 174 -9.43 6.48 -20.82
CA ALA A 174 -8.74 6.11 -19.58
C ALA A 174 -8.78 4.60 -19.30
N LEU A 175 -9.88 3.94 -19.62
CA LEU A 175 -10.04 2.49 -19.45
C LEU A 175 -9.20 1.70 -20.46
N GLU A 176 -9.06 2.17 -21.70
CA GLU A 176 -8.18 1.55 -22.72
C GLU A 176 -6.69 1.57 -22.30
N GLU A 177 -6.26 2.59 -21.55
CA GLU A 177 -4.89 2.65 -21.02
C GLU A 177 -4.60 1.52 -20.04
N ILE A 178 -5.63 0.98 -19.37
CA ILE A 178 -5.48 -0.19 -18.50
C ILE A 178 -5.07 -1.42 -19.32
N GLU A 179 -5.72 -1.66 -20.46
CA GLU A 179 -5.47 -2.82 -21.32
C GLU A 179 -4.01 -2.87 -21.78
N LYS A 180 -3.49 -1.73 -22.25
CA LYS A 180 -2.08 -1.58 -22.67
C LYS A 180 -1.14 -1.72 -21.48
N GLY A 181 -1.54 -1.16 -20.34
CA GLY A 181 -0.77 -1.13 -19.12
C GLY A 181 -0.53 -2.52 -18.53
N VAL A 182 -1.59 -3.34 -18.40
CA VAL A 182 -1.45 -4.68 -17.80
C VAL A 182 -0.65 -5.64 -18.68
N GLY A 183 -0.73 -5.48 -20.00
CA GLY A 183 0.04 -6.30 -20.94
C GLY A 183 1.55 -6.08 -20.84
N SER A 184 1.98 -4.88 -20.43
CA SER A 184 3.39 -4.50 -20.28
C SER A 184 3.89 -4.47 -18.82
N GLY A 185 2.99 -4.40 -17.85
CA GLY A 185 3.28 -4.29 -16.41
C GLY A 185 3.10 -5.58 -15.62
N ASP A 186 3.36 -6.75 -16.22
CA ASP A 186 3.20 -8.07 -15.58
C ASP A 186 1.82 -8.25 -14.90
N GLY A 187 0.77 -7.81 -15.58
CA GLY A 187 -0.61 -7.95 -15.11
C GLY A 187 -1.05 -6.91 -14.08
N PHE A 188 -0.29 -5.85 -13.81
CA PHE A 188 -0.71 -4.75 -12.95
C PHE A 188 -0.44 -3.39 -13.59
N TYR A 189 -1.41 -2.48 -13.49
CA TYR A 189 -1.28 -1.12 -14.00
C TYR A 189 -1.98 -0.11 -13.09
N THR A 190 -1.36 1.05 -12.92
CA THR A 190 -2.01 2.26 -12.40
C THR A 190 -1.64 3.42 -13.28
N GLY A 191 -2.59 4.33 -13.49
CA GLY A 191 -2.41 5.41 -14.43
C GLY A 191 -3.40 6.53 -14.19
N SER A 192 -3.23 7.60 -14.97
CA SER A 192 -4.26 8.62 -15.06
C SER A 192 -4.28 9.16 -16.47
N TYR A 193 -5.49 9.30 -17.00
CA TYR A 193 -5.75 9.98 -18.25
C TYR A 193 -6.63 11.18 -17.94
N GLU A 194 -6.09 12.38 -18.20
CA GLU A 194 -6.68 13.65 -17.80
C GLU A 194 -7.12 13.67 -16.31
N SER A 195 -8.43 13.68 -16.07
CA SER A 195 -9.06 13.76 -14.76
C SER A 195 -9.50 12.40 -14.20
N VAL A 196 -9.20 11.29 -14.88
CA VAL A 196 -9.54 9.94 -14.44
C VAL A 196 -8.29 9.22 -13.97
N TYR A 197 -8.29 8.75 -12.72
CA TYR A 197 -7.34 7.77 -12.23
C TYR A 197 -7.87 6.36 -12.53
N VAL A 198 -6.99 5.46 -12.94
CA VAL A 198 -7.34 4.07 -13.25
C VAL A 198 -6.35 3.09 -12.61
N LEU A 199 -6.85 1.90 -12.30
CA LEU A 199 -6.06 0.76 -11.89
C LEU A 199 -6.64 -0.50 -12.52
N GLY A 200 -5.78 -1.37 -13.03
CA GLY A 200 -6.15 -2.72 -13.45
C GLY A 200 -5.18 -3.76 -12.92
N GLN A 201 -5.70 -4.96 -12.66
CA GLN A 201 -4.90 -6.04 -12.16
C GLN A 201 -5.48 -7.41 -12.54
N CYS A 202 -4.60 -8.29 -13.01
CA CYS A 202 -4.87 -9.69 -13.29
C CYS A 202 -4.40 -10.60 -12.14
N GLU A 203 -4.95 -11.81 -12.07
CA GLU A 203 -4.44 -12.90 -11.26
C GLU A 203 -3.03 -13.29 -11.77
N GLY A 204 -2.09 -13.46 -10.85
CA GLY A 204 -0.66 -13.48 -11.18
C GLY A 204 -0.15 -14.69 -11.99
N ASP A 205 -0.98 -15.69 -12.27
CA ASP A 205 -0.63 -16.82 -13.15
C ASP A 205 -1.30 -16.79 -14.52
N LEU A 206 -2.00 -15.70 -14.86
CA LEU A 206 -2.51 -15.52 -16.22
C LEU A 206 -1.37 -15.23 -17.22
N ALA A 207 -1.48 -15.79 -18.42
CA ALA A 207 -0.66 -15.36 -19.53
C ALA A 207 -1.01 -13.92 -19.93
N SER A 208 -0.04 -13.19 -20.49
CA SER A 208 -0.22 -11.77 -20.86
C SER A 208 -1.44 -11.54 -21.77
N GLY A 209 -1.68 -12.42 -22.76
CA GLY A 209 -2.86 -12.35 -23.62
C GLY A 209 -4.19 -12.50 -22.86
N ASP A 210 -4.30 -13.56 -22.05
CA ASP A 210 -5.50 -13.84 -21.25
C ASP A 210 -5.78 -12.72 -20.22
N CYS A 211 -4.72 -12.13 -19.66
CA CYS A 211 -4.83 -10.96 -18.78
C CYS A 211 -5.43 -9.75 -19.51
N VAL A 212 -4.93 -9.43 -20.71
CA VAL A 212 -5.48 -8.33 -21.53
C VAL A 212 -6.94 -8.60 -21.89
N ASP A 213 -7.29 -9.83 -22.26
CA ASP A 213 -8.67 -10.18 -22.62
C ASP A 213 -9.62 -10.16 -21.41
N CYS A 214 -9.15 -10.55 -20.23
CA CYS A 214 -9.91 -10.38 -18.99
C CYS A 214 -10.16 -8.89 -18.71
N VAL A 215 -9.15 -8.04 -18.83
CA VAL A 215 -9.28 -6.60 -18.59
C VAL A 215 -10.22 -5.95 -19.59
N LYS A 216 -10.16 -6.31 -20.88
CA LYS A 216 -11.16 -5.87 -21.89
C LYS A 216 -12.58 -6.19 -21.46
N SER A 217 -12.80 -7.43 -21.00
CA SER A 217 -14.11 -7.86 -20.50
C SER A 217 -14.54 -7.02 -19.29
N ALA A 218 -13.60 -6.66 -18.40
CA ALA A 218 -13.88 -5.83 -17.23
C ALA A 218 -14.20 -4.38 -17.63
N VAL A 219 -13.54 -3.84 -18.66
CA VAL A 219 -13.82 -2.52 -19.26
C VAL A 219 -15.23 -2.48 -19.86
N GLU A 220 -15.62 -3.49 -20.64
CA GLU A 220 -16.98 -3.59 -21.17
C GLU A 220 -18.03 -3.57 -20.05
N ARG A 221 -17.80 -4.35 -18.98
CA ARG A 221 -18.66 -4.35 -17.80
C ARG A 221 -18.66 -3.01 -17.07
N ALA A 222 -17.53 -2.31 -16.97
CA ALA A 222 -17.49 -0.97 -16.36
C ALA A 222 -18.38 0.01 -17.12
N LYS A 223 -18.31 0.00 -18.45
CA LYS A 223 -19.15 0.85 -19.32
C LYS A 223 -20.63 0.52 -19.15
N SER A 224 -21.00 -0.76 -19.21
CA SER A 224 -22.42 -1.16 -19.14
C SER A 224 -23.02 -1.02 -17.74
N GLU A 225 -22.23 -1.24 -16.68
CA GLU A 225 -22.74 -1.32 -15.31
C GLU A 225 -22.57 -0.01 -14.51
N CYS A 226 -21.52 0.78 -14.80
CA CYS A 226 -21.16 1.98 -14.06
C CYS A 226 -20.87 3.21 -14.94
N GLY A 227 -21.11 3.17 -16.26
CA GLY A 227 -20.63 4.15 -17.23
C GLY A 227 -20.98 5.62 -16.97
N THR A 228 -22.00 5.92 -16.17
CA THR A 228 -22.40 7.30 -15.79
C THR A 228 -21.85 7.74 -14.42
N SER A 229 -21.33 6.80 -13.63
CA SER A 229 -20.84 7.04 -12.27
C SER A 229 -19.40 7.52 -12.28
N ILE A 230 -19.05 8.51 -11.45
CA ILE A 230 -17.68 9.08 -11.43
C ILE A 230 -16.63 8.11 -10.90
N SER A 231 -17.02 6.98 -10.34
CA SER A 231 -16.10 5.95 -9.89
C SER A 231 -16.74 4.58 -10.09
N GLY A 232 -15.91 3.59 -10.39
CA GLY A 232 -16.36 2.22 -10.53
C GLY A 232 -15.27 1.24 -10.15
N GLN A 233 -15.65 0.08 -9.64
CA GLN A 233 -14.79 -1.08 -9.42
C GLN A 233 -15.52 -2.30 -9.97
N ILE A 234 -14.87 -3.03 -10.86
CA ILE A 234 -15.41 -4.23 -11.50
C ILE A 234 -14.47 -5.39 -11.19
N TYR A 235 -14.98 -6.40 -10.50
CA TYR A 235 -14.23 -7.60 -10.12
C TYR A 235 -14.75 -8.79 -10.93
N LEU A 236 -13.91 -9.30 -11.82
CA LEU A 236 -14.13 -10.56 -12.50
C LEU A 236 -13.41 -11.70 -11.75
N GLN A 237 -13.58 -12.93 -12.23
CA GLN A 237 -12.97 -14.10 -11.62
C GLN A 237 -11.43 -14.02 -11.59
N GLU A 238 -10.81 -13.58 -12.68
CA GLU A 238 -9.35 -13.57 -12.84
C GLU A 238 -8.73 -12.16 -12.97
N CYS A 239 -9.51 -11.09 -12.99
CA CYS A 239 -8.99 -9.72 -12.98
C CYS A 239 -9.96 -8.72 -12.36
N TYR A 240 -9.49 -7.52 -12.07
CA TYR A 240 -10.36 -6.40 -11.72
C TYR A 240 -9.82 -5.07 -12.25
N ILE A 241 -10.73 -4.12 -12.45
CA ILE A 241 -10.39 -2.74 -12.76
C ILE A 241 -11.09 -1.80 -11.79
N SER A 242 -10.51 -0.62 -11.63
CA SER A 242 -11.15 0.49 -10.93
C SER A 242 -10.82 1.81 -11.60
N TYR A 243 -11.74 2.76 -11.51
CA TYR A 243 -11.54 4.12 -11.97
C TYR A 243 -12.16 5.11 -10.98
N THR A 244 -11.61 6.32 -10.95
CA THR A 244 -12.16 7.45 -10.19
C THR A 244 -11.88 8.74 -10.94
N TYR A 245 -12.94 9.49 -11.22
CA TYR A 245 -12.90 10.79 -11.87
C TYR A 245 -12.86 11.91 -10.82
N TYR A 246 -11.94 12.85 -11.05
CA TYR A 246 -11.68 14.00 -10.20
C TYR A 246 -11.97 15.27 -10.98
N PRO A 247 -13.10 15.97 -10.76
CA PRO A 247 -13.46 17.17 -11.50
C PRO A 247 -12.39 18.28 -11.47
N ASN A 248 -11.56 18.30 -10.42
CA ASN A 248 -10.48 19.27 -10.23
C ASN A 248 -9.08 18.71 -10.59
N GLY A 249 -9.02 17.60 -11.33
CA GLY A 249 -7.79 16.89 -11.66
C GLY A 249 -7.37 15.89 -10.59
N VAL A 250 -6.61 14.87 -11.01
CA VAL A 250 -6.16 13.78 -10.14
C VAL A 250 -5.15 14.30 -9.09
N PRO A 251 -5.39 14.09 -7.78
CA PRO A 251 -4.47 14.52 -6.74
C PRO A 251 -3.07 13.93 -6.90
N GLY A 252 -2.02 14.75 -6.70
CA GLY A 252 -0.64 14.28 -6.63
C GLY A 252 0.14 14.23 -7.95
N LYS A 253 -0.43 14.65 -9.09
CA LYS A 253 0.34 14.95 -10.31
C LYS A 253 0.48 16.46 -10.52
N SER A 254 1.72 16.96 -10.48
CA SER A 254 2.12 18.10 -11.30
C SER A 254 1.88 17.71 -12.77
N LEU A 255 1.16 18.54 -13.54
CA LEU A 255 0.83 18.28 -14.94
C LEU A 255 2.05 17.78 -15.72
N SER A 256 1.94 16.63 -16.36
CA SER A 256 2.92 16.17 -17.35
C SER A 256 2.19 15.34 -18.40
N SER A 257 2.04 15.92 -19.58
CA SER A 257 1.60 15.25 -20.79
C SER A 257 2.70 14.31 -21.29
N SER A 258 2.28 13.11 -21.67
CA SER A 258 2.84 12.20 -22.69
C SER A 258 4.35 12.00 -22.82
N GLY A 259 4.74 10.74 -22.60
CA GLY A 259 5.72 10.04 -23.43
C GLY A 259 7.18 10.17 -23.00
N THR A 260 7.71 9.11 -22.38
CA THR A 260 8.86 8.29 -22.84
C THR A 260 9.34 7.51 -21.63
N GLY A 261 9.42 6.18 -21.76
CA GLY A 261 9.99 5.34 -20.72
C GLY A 261 11.44 5.72 -20.46
N GLN A 262 11.80 5.84 -19.18
CA GLN A 262 13.01 5.26 -18.60
C GLN A 262 13.11 5.54 -17.10
N ASN A 263 13.45 4.46 -16.38
CA ASN A 263 14.30 4.41 -15.20
C ASN A 263 13.83 5.14 -13.92
N THR A 264 13.38 4.30 -12.99
CA THR A 264 13.82 4.19 -11.59
C THR A 264 14.79 5.26 -11.08
N GLN A 265 14.43 5.79 -9.91
CA GLN A 265 15.12 6.75 -9.04
C GLN A 265 15.12 8.21 -9.50
N LYS A 266 14.29 9.02 -8.83
CA LYS A 266 14.69 10.29 -8.19
C LYS A 266 13.53 10.91 -7.40
N THR A 267 13.40 10.53 -6.13
CA THR A 267 12.75 11.37 -5.11
C THR A 267 13.69 11.47 -3.92
N ALA A 268 14.63 12.40 -3.98
CA ALA A 268 15.40 12.87 -2.83
C ALA A 268 15.99 14.25 -3.14
N ALA A 269 15.14 15.27 -3.27
CA ALA A 269 15.60 16.65 -3.45
C ALA A 269 14.89 17.71 -2.59
N ILE A 270 13.98 17.32 -1.68
CA ILE A 270 13.24 18.30 -0.85
C ILE A 270 13.63 18.24 0.64
N VAL A 271 14.34 17.20 1.11
CA VAL A 271 14.64 17.04 2.55
C VAL A 271 16.06 17.47 2.96
N VAL A 272 16.97 17.74 2.00
CA VAL A 272 18.35 18.15 2.34
C VAL A 272 18.45 19.65 2.68
N GLY A 273 17.51 20.49 2.25
CA GLY A 273 17.49 21.92 2.57
C GLY A 273 17.11 22.23 4.02
N GLY A 274 16.24 21.42 4.63
CA GLY A 274 15.71 21.67 5.97
C GLY A 274 16.72 21.42 7.10
N VAL A 275 17.52 20.37 6.97
CA VAL A 275 18.52 20.00 8.01
C VAL A 275 19.72 20.95 8.00
N ALA A 276 20.18 21.38 6.81
CA ALA A 276 21.23 22.39 6.69
C ALA A 276 20.77 23.77 7.18
N GLY A 277 19.53 24.17 6.88
CA GLY A 277 18.95 25.44 7.33
C GLY A 277 18.77 25.53 8.84
N LEU A 278 18.29 24.46 9.49
CA LEU A 278 18.14 24.39 10.94
C LEU A 278 19.50 24.40 11.67
N GLY A 279 20.50 23.69 11.14
CA GLY A 279 21.86 23.69 11.69
C GLY A 279 22.51 25.07 11.62
N PHE A 280 22.37 25.76 10.49
CA PHE A 280 22.92 27.10 10.30
C PHE A 280 22.19 28.14 11.18
N GLY A 281 20.87 28.04 11.31
CA GLY A 281 20.07 28.89 12.18
C GLY A 281 20.50 28.81 13.64
N ILE A 282 20.71 27.59 14.17
CA ILE A 282 21.17 27.39 15.56
C ILE A 282 22.59 27.93 15.75
N ALA A 283 23.49 27.73 14.79
CA ALA A 283 24.85 28.25 14.86
C ALA A 283 24.88 29.80 14.89
N CYS A 284 24.06 30.46 14.06
CA CYS A 284 23.92 31.90 14.07
C CYS A 284 23.36 32.41 15.40
N LEU A 285 22.36 31.73 15.97
CA LEU A 285 21.74 32.11 17.25
C LEU A 285 22.72 31.96 18.44
N MET A 286 23.55 30.92 18.43
CA MET A 286 24.61 30.74 19.43
C MET A 286 25.70 31.81 19.32
N PHE A 287 26.02 32.25 18.09
CA PHE A 287 27.00 33.31 17.86
C PHE A 287 26.49 34.68 18.31
N THR A 288 25.22 35.01 18.06
CA THR A 288 24.62 36.28 18.51
C THR A 288 24.51 36.35 20.03
N ILE A 289 24.10 35.27 20.70
CA ILE A 289 24.08 35.20 22.17
C ILE A 289 25.49 35.38 22.75
N SER A 290 26.51 34.81 22.10
CA SER A 290 27.91 34.96 22.54
C SER A 290 28.42 36.40 22.41
N LEU A 291 28.01 37.12 21.37
CA LEU A 291 28.34 38.54 21.17
C LEU A 291 27.59 39.45 22.15
N LEU A 292 26.32 39.18 22.43
CA LEU A 292 25.55 39.92 23.44
C LEU A 292 26.14 39.74 24.84
N LYS A 293 26.53 38.50 25.18
CA LYS A 293 27.21 38.19 26.46
C LYS A 293 28.62 38.79 26.57
N LYS A 294 29.28 39.08 25.45
CA LYS A 294 30.55 39.83 25.42
C LYS A 294 30.31 41.31 25.67
N ARG A 295 29.28 41.89 25.02
CA ARG A 295 28.92 43.31 25.20
C ARG A 295 28.46 43.64 26.62
N ASP A 296 27.77 42.72 27.29
CA ASP A 296 27.38 42.90 28.69
C ASP A 296 28.58 42.84 29.64
N ARG A 297 29.61 42.04 29.32
CA ARG A 297 30.87 42.01 30.10
C ARG A 297 31.71 43.28 29.91
N ASP A 298 31.71 43.87 28.72
CA ASP A 298 32.42 45.13 28.46
C ASP A 298 31.69 46.33 29.12
N ARG A 299 30.36 46.23 29.30
CA ARG A 299 29.54 47.26 29.94
C ARG A 299 29.67 47.28 31.48
N ASP A 300 29.98 46.14 32.09
CA ASP A 300 30.22 46.00 33.54
C ASP A 300 31.68 46.29 33.95
N GLY A 301 32.60 46.38 32.98
CA GLY A 301 34.02 46.69 33.21
C GLY A 301 34.39 48.19 33.22
N GLY A 302 33.47 49.08 32.80
CA GLY A 302 33.73 50.53 32.65
C GLY A 302 33.48 51.39 33.89
N GLY A 303 33.09 50.79 35.02
CA GLY A 303 32.64 51.50 36.22
C GLY A 303 33.61 51.49 37.40
N LYS A 304 34.92 51.68 37.18
CA LYS A 304 35.88 52.00 38.26
C LYS A 304 37.02 52.86 37.72
N TYR A 305 36.93 54.17 37.87
CA TYR A 305 37.99 55.10 38.28
C TYR A 305 37.34 56.48 38.51
N GLY A 306 37.09 56.79 39.78
CA GLY A 306 36.88 58.14 40.29
C GLY A 306 37.85 58.33 41.46
N GLY A 307 38.71 59.35 41.36
CA GLY A 307 39.78 59.67 42.28
C GLY A 307 40.79 60.58 41.61
#